data_AF-A0A074V9H9-F1
#
_entry.id   AF-A0A074V9H9-F1
#
_cell.length_a   1.000
_cell.length_b   1.000
_cell.length_c   1.000
_cell.angle_alpha   90.00
_cell.angle_beta   90.00
_cell.angle_gamma   90.00
#
_symmetry.space_group_name_H-M   'P 1'
#
loop_
_entity.id
_entity.type
_entity.pdbx_description
1 polymer ?
#
loop_
_entity_poly.entity_id
_entity_poly.type
_entity_poly.pdbx_seq_one_letter_code
_entity_poly.pdbx_strand_id
1 'polypeptide(L)'
;MAGAENTIREGKSTADSTAGSTAIMNSKIKIAGLPVLAWSILLGFGLCTLVIDSSRAGSIHADTSAPKNQQPTILQTANGTPQINIRTPTKGGVSINQFRQMDVDKKGAILNNSRKNTATRLAGWIQANPWLSKGEARVIVNQINSTNPSQL
;
A
#
# COMPACT_ATOMS: atom_id res chain seq x y z
N MET A 1 -11.54 -75.64 56.50
CA MET A 1 -10.27 -76.18 57.02
C MET A 1 -9.30 -76.18 55.83
N ALA A 2 -8.28 -75.30 55.81
CA ALA A 2 -7.34 -75.06 54.69
C ALA A 2 -7.98 -74.62 53.33
N GLY A 3 -7.25 -74.02 52.37
CA GLY A 3 -5.90 -73.38 52.43
C GLY A 3 -4.99 -73.66 51.21
N ALA A 4 -4.28 -72.63 50.69
CA ALA A 4 -3.29 -72.65 49.58
C ALA A 4 -3.86 -73.03 48.18
N GLU A 5 -3.39 -72.63 46.97
CA GLU A 5 -2.12 -72.10 46.41
C GLU A 5 -1.02 -73.16 46.09
N ASN A 6 -0.17 -73.11 45.04
CA ASN A 6 0.06 -72.18 43.89
C ASN A 6 0.90 -72.95 42.80
N THR A 7 1.27 -72.56 41.56
CA THR A 7 1.20 -71.36 40.66
C THR A 7 1.35 -71.83 39.18
N ILE A 8 1.04 -71.01 38.15
CA ILE A 8 1.56 -71.18 36.75
C ILE A 8 2.14 -69.84 36.23
N ARG A 9 3.20 -69.89 35.41
CA ARG A 9 3.98 -68.72 34.94
C ARG A 9 3.84 -68.45 33.43
N GLU A 10 4.06 -67.20 33.02
CA GLU A 10 4.04 -66.74 31.63
C GLU A 10 5.33 -66.99 30.83
N GLY A 11 5.22 -66.90 29.50
CA GLY A 11 6.31 -66.53 28.57
C GLY A 11 6.29 -67.31 27.25
N LYS A 12 6.74 -66.76 26.11
CA LYS A 12 7.03 -65.36 25.73
C LYS A 12 7.10 -65.31 24.18
N SER A 13 6.67 -64.21 23.55
CA SER A 13 6.70 -64.05 22.09
C SER A 13 7.98 -63.37 21.56
N THR A 14 8.49 -63.85 20.42
CA THR A 14 9.40 -63.18 19.47
C THR A 14 9.17 -63.73 18.04
N ALA A 15 9.39 -62.91 17.01
CA ALA A 15 9.17 -63.24 15.58
C ALA A 15 10.35 -64.07 14.96
N ASP A 16 10.39 -64.47 13.68
CA ASP A 16 10.40 -63.62 12.46
C ASP A 16 10.30 -64.45 11.14
N SER A 17 9.86 -63.83 10.03
CA SER A 17 10.23 -64.10 8.61
C SER A 17 9.82 -65.43 7.90
N THR A 18 9.61 -65.50 6.56
CA THR A 18 9.55 -64.46 5.49
C THR A 18 8.87 -64.95 4.19
N ALA A 19 8.34 -64.01 3.38
CA ALA A 19 7.92 -64.07 1.95
C ALA A 19 6.74 -64.99 1.48
N GLY A 20 5.89 -64.46 0.58
CA GLY A 20 4.75 -65.23 0.00
C GLY A 20 3.77 -64.51 -0.95
N SER A 21 4.25 -63.75 -1.95
CA SER A 21 3.48 -63.19 -3.11
C SER A 21 2.41 -62.11 -2.86
N THR A 22 2.25 -61.23 -3.86
CA THR A 22 1.38 -60.03 -3.83
C THR A 22 0.03 -60.25 -4.55
N ALA A 23 -1.03 -59.64 -4.01
CA ALA A 23 -2.31 -59.47 -4.70
C ALA A 23 -2.81 -58.02 -4.54
N ILE A 24 -2.63 -57.19 -5.58
CA ILE A 24 -3.07 -55.78 -5.54
C ILE A 24 -4.58 -55.71 -5.78
N MET A 25 -5.32 -55.28 -4.77
CA MET A 25 -6.78 -55.21 -4.81
C MET A 25 -7.25 -53.95 -5.55
N ASN A 26 -7.72 -54.11 -6.79
CA ASN A 26 -8.06 -53.02 -7.71
C ASN A 26 -9.41 -52.35 -7.36
N SER A 27 -9.38 -51.28 -6.57
CA SER A 27 -10.56 -50.48 -6.23
C SER A 27 -10.91 -49.48 -7.35
N LYS A 28 -12.01 -49.72 -8.08
CA LYS A 28 -12.50 -48.82 -9.13
C LYS A 28 -13.20 -47.58 -8.53
N ILE A 29 -12.43 -46.64 -8.01
CA ILE A 29 -12.92 -45.32 -7.57
C ILE A 29 -13.40 -44.53 -8.81
N LYS A 30 -14.72 -44.38 -8.97
CA LYS A 30 -15.31 -43.53 -10.02
C LYS A 30 -15.20 -42.05 -9.65
N ILE A 31 -14.08 -41.42 -10.01
CA ILE A 31 -13.90 -39.97 -9.87
C ILE A 31 -14.71 -39.24 -10.97
N ALA A 32 -16.01 -39.09 -10.74
CA ALA A 32 -16.94 -38.37 -11.62
C ALA A 32 -17.72 -37.34 -10.80
N GLY A 33 -17.16 -36.14 -10.65
CA GLY A 33 -17.74 -35.05 -9.84
C GLY A 33 -16.77 -33.93 -9.45
N LEU A 34 -15.45 -34.18 -9.54
CA LEU A 34 -14.42 -33.22 -9.14
C LEU A 34 -14.32 -31.88 -9.92
N PRO A 35 -14.66 -31.74 -11.22
CA PRO A 35 -14.40 -30.48 -11.92
C PRO A 35 -15.29 -29.33 -11.41
N VAL A 36 -16.57 -29.58 -11.14
CA VAL A 36 -17.51 -28.50 -10.76
C VAL A 36 -17.11 -27.86 -9.44
N LEU A 37 -16.74 -28.67 -8.43
CA LEU A 37 -16.38 -28.16 -7.10
C LEU A 37 -15.08 -27.34 -7.14
N ALA A 38 -14.09 -27.76 -7.93
CA ALA A 38 -12.85 -27.00 -8.12
C ALA A 38 -13.10 -25.63 -8.77
N TRP A 39 -14.00 -25.56 -9.76
CA TRP A 39 -14.37 -24.30 -10.41
C TRP A 39 -15.20 -23.40 -9.48
N SER A 40 -16.07 -23.97 -8.62
CA SER A 40 -16.77 -23.20 -7.57
C SER A 40 -15.80 -22.58 -6.55
N ILE A 41 -14.74 -23.30 -6.15
CA ILE A 41 -13.69 -22.74 -5.27
C ILE A 41 -12.91 -21.63 -5.99
N LEU A 42 -12.58 -21.81 -7.27
CA LEU A 42 -11.88 -20.79 -8.07
C LEU A 42 -12.72 -19.51 -8.25
N LEU A 43 -14.04 -19.65 -8.49
CA LEU A 43 -14.99 -18.54 -8.55
C LEU A 43 -15.18 -17.85 -7.19
N GLY A 44 -15.25 -18.61 -6.10
CA GLY A 44 -15.35 -18.07 -4.74
C GLY A 44 -14.14 -17.22 -4.35
N PHE A 45 -12.92 -17.70 -4.62
CA PHE A 45 -11.70 -16.91 -4.42
C PHE A 45 -11.56 -15.75 -5.42
N GLY A 46 -12.02 -15.92 -6.67
CA GLY A 46 -11.97 -14.89 -7.70
C GLY A 46 -12.92 -13.71 -7.45
N LEU A 47 -14.07 -13.94 -6.81
CA LEU A 47 -15.02 -12.86 -6.48
C LEU A 47 -14.55 -11.99 -5.31
N CYS A 48 -13.89 -12.57 -4.30
CA CYS A 48 -13.40 -11.82 -3.14
C CYS A 48 -12.19 -10.92 -3.41
N THR A 49 -11.48 -11.08 -4.55
CA THR A 49 -10.29 -10.29 -4.88
C THR A 49 -10.56 -9.07 -5.78
N LEU A 50 -11.81 -8.86 -6.21
CA LEU A 50 -12.18 -7.77 -7.13
C LEU A 50 -12.43 -6.40 -6.45
N VAL A 51 -12.25 -6.27 -5.14
CA VAL A 51 -12.24 -4.98 -4.44
C VAL A 51 -10.82 -4.38 -4.46
N ILE A 52 -10.32 -4.07 -5.65
CA ILE A 52 -9.06 -3.35 -5.83
C ILE A 52 -9.31 -1.86 -5.62
N ASP A 53 -9.21 -1.44 -4.35
CA ASP A 53 -9.20 -0.03 -3.95
C ASP A 53 -8.04 0.70 -4.66
N SER A 54 -8.34 1.32 -5.80
CA SER A 54 -7.38 1.89 -6.74
C SER A 54 -6.87 3.24 -6.25
N SER A 55 -6.14 3.16 -5.13
CA SER A 55 -5.50 4.27 -4.44
C SER A 55 -4.32 4.83 -5.24
N ARG A 56 -4.63 5.68 -6.23
CA ARG A 56 -3.64 6.55 -6.86
C ARG A 56 -2.92 7.36 -5.79
N ALA A 57 -1.62 7.16 -5.65
CA ALA A 57 -0.76 8.04 -4.86
C ALA A 57 -0.73 9.43 -5.50
N GLY A 58 -0.72 10.49 -4.69
CA GLY A 58 -0.70 11.86 -5.17
C GLY A 58 0.58 12.18 -5.96
N SER A 59 0.46 12.39 -7.26
CA SER A 59 1.56 12.76 -8.15
C SER A 59 1.63 14.27 -8.35
N ILE A 60 2.61 14.93 -7.70
CA ILE A 60 2.82 16.37 -7.76
C ILE A 60 4.20 16.65 -8.37
N HIS A 61 4.21 17.28 -9.54
CA HIS A 61 5.41 17.52 -10.34
C HIS A 61 5.41 18.95 -10.87
N ALA A 62 6.43 19.74 -10.51
CA ALA A 62 6.65 21.09 -11.05
C ALA A 62 6.91 21.04 -12.56
N ASP A 63 6.49 22.07 -13.30
CA ASP A 63 6.83 22.15 -14.73
C ASP A 63 8.27 22.62 -14.91
N THR A 64 9.15 21.71 -15.30
CA THR A 64 10.57 21.97 -15.57
C THR A 64 10.81 22.84 -16.82
N SER A 65 9.82 22.98 -17.71
CA SER A 65 9.86 23.85 -18.90
C SER A 65 9.36 25.29 -18.63
N ALA A 66 8.60 25.50 -17.56
CA ALA A 66 8.11 26.83 -17.17
C ALA A 66 9.26 27.77 -16.72
N PRO A 67 9.08 29.10 -16.70
CA PRO A 67 10.08 30.03 -16.18
C PRO A 67 10.57 29.66 -14.76
N LYS A 68 11.89 29.73 -14.50
CA LYS A 68 12.49 29.26 -13.23
C LYS A 68 11.94 29.95 -11.97
N ASN A 69 11.45 31.18 -12.10
CA ASN A 69 10.76 31.90 -11.03
C ASN A 69 9.33 31.38 -10.76
N GLN A 70 8.77 30.52 -11.61
CA GLN A 70 7.45 29.88 -11.52
C GLN A 70 7.51 28.37 -11.24
N GLN A 71 8.71 27.76 -11.11
CA GLN A 71 8.89 26.32 -10.79
C GLN A 71 8.90 26.09 -9.26
N PRO A 72 7.78 25.66 -8.64
CA PRO A 72 7.71 25.50 -7.17
C PRO A 72 8.68 24.41 -6.68
N THR A 73 9.19 24.58 -5.45
CA THR A 73 10.05 23.56 -4.83
C THR A 73 9.16 22.58 -4.06
N ILE A 74 9.11 21.33 -4.51
CA ILE A 74 8.32 20.27 -3.90
C ILE A 74 9.25 19.44 -3.00
N LEU A 75 8.82 19.21 -1.77
CA LEU A 75 9.51 18.48 -0.71
C LEU A 75 8.55 17.45 -0.10
N GLN A 76 9.08 16.45 0.59
CA GLN A 76 8.29 15.55 1.44
C GLN A 76 8.50 15.90 2.90
N THR A 77 7.42 15.96 3.68
CA THR A 77 7.49 16.16 5.14
C THR A 77 7.84 14.86 5.86
N ALA A 78 8.11 14.95 7.17
CA ALA A 78 8.46 13.79 8.00
C ALA A 78 7.39 12.67 8.04
N ASN A 79 6.12 12.98 7.73
CA ASN A 79 5.02 12.01 7.61
C ASN A 79 4.64 11.67 6.14
N GLY A 80 5.43 12.13 5.16
CA GLY A 80 5.18 11.87 3.75
C GLY A 80 3.92 12.56 3.22
N THR A 81 3.68 13.80 3.62
CA THR A 81 2.76 14.74 2.96
C THR A 81 3.60 15.61 2.01
N PRO A 82 3.17 15.84 0.76
CA PRO A 82 3.89 16.73 -0.14
C PRO A 82 3.78 18.20 0.33
N GLN A 83 4.94 18.83 0.57
CA GLN A 83 5.07 20.26 0.83
C GLN A 83 5.52 20.99 -0.42
N ILE A 84 4.76 22.01 -0.81
CA ILE A 84 4.99 22.87 -1.97
C ILE A 84 5.44 24.24 -1.45
N ASN A 85 6.73 24.52 -1.52
CA ASN A 85 7.25 25.87 -1.31
C ASN A 85 6.93 26.70 -2.55
N ILE A 86 5.86 27.50 -2.44
CA ILE A 86 5.38 28.39 -3.50
C ILE A 86 6.43 29.44 -3.88
N ARG A 87 6.28 30.03 -5.06
CA ARG A 87 7.22 31.03 -5.58
C ARG A 87 7.01 32.43 -5.01
N THR A 88 8.09 33.23 -5.09
CA THR A 88 8.09 34.66 -4.74
C THR A 88 6.94 35.39 -5.43
N PRO A 89 6.08 36.11 -4.69
CA PRO A 89 4.97 36.84 -5.28
C PRO A 89 5.40 37.95 -6.24
N THR A 90 4.55 38.24 -7.21
CA THR A 90 4.57 39.47 -8.01
C THR A 90 4.28 40.70 -7.15
N LYS A 91 4.49 41.91 -7.69
CA LYS A 91 4.19 43.18 -6.99
C LYS A 91 2.73 43.30 -6.49
N GLY A 92 1.77 42.61 -7.12
CA GLY A 92 0.37 42.56 -6.66
C GLY A 92 0.09 41.56 -5.52
N GLY A 93 1.08 40.76 -5.13
CA GLY A 93 0.95 39.67 -4.17
C GLY A 93 0.53 38.32 -4.76
N VAL A 94 0.58 38.14 -6.08
CA VAL A 94 0.22 36.87 -6.74
C VAL A 94 1.46 35.98 -6.90
N SER A 95 1.46 34.79 -6.31
CA SER A 95 2.43 33.72 -6.56
C SER A 95 1.92 32.83 -7.69
N ILE A 96 2.74 32.60 -8.72
CA ILE A 96 2.41 31.72 -9.85
C ILE A 96 3.32 30.49 -9.80
N ASN A 97 2.71 29.31 -9.81
CA ASN A 97 3.36 28.01 -9.60
C ASN A 97 2.90 27.07 -10.72
N GLN A 98 3.80 26.67 -11.61
CA GLN A 98 3.47 25.78 -12.74
C GLN A 98 3.82 24.32 -12.43
N PHE A 99 2.93 23.41 -12.84
CA PHE A 99 2.99 21.97 -12.62
C PHE A 99 2.73 21.20 -13.91
N ARG A 100 3.35 20.02 -14.09
CA ARG A 100 2.93 19.02 -15.08
C ARG A 100 1.78 18.16 -14.58
N GLN A 101 1.74 17.92 -13.27
CA GLN A 101 0.65 17.22 -12.58
C GLN A 101 0.59 17.76 -11.16
N MET A 102 -0.62 17.92 -10.63
CA MET A 102 -0.87 18.24 -9.21
C MET A 102 -2.02 17.38 -8.73
N ASP A 103 -1.79 16.08 -8.61
CA ASP A 103 -2.72 15.16 -7.97
C ASP A 103 -2.51 15.19 -6.46
N VAL A 104 -3.58 15.45 -5.72
CA VAL A 104 -3.59 15.39 -4.26
C VAL A 104 -4.29 14.10 -3.83
N ASP A 105 -3.75 13.40 -2.83
CA ASP A 105 -4.40 12.22 -2.26
C ASP A 105 -5.01 12.50 -0.88
N LYS A 106 -5.55 11.45 -0.23
CA LYS A 106 -6.26 11.54 1.06
C LYS A 106 -5.41 12.12 2.21
N LYS A 107 -4.08 12.25 2.09
CA LYS A 107 -3.21 12.96 3.05
C LYS A 107 -3.19 14.49 2.86
N GLY A 108 -3.69 14.99 1.73
CA GLY A 108 -3.62 16.39 1.33
C GLY A 108 -2.22 16.82 0.85
N ALA A 109 -2.08 18.12 0.58
CA ALA A 109 -0.82 18.77 0.22
C ALA A 109 -0.68 20.12 0.94
N ILE A 110 0.55 20.55 1.22
CA ILE A 110 0.84 21.78 1.98
C ILE A 110 1.39 22.86 1.04
N LEU A 111 0.60 23.91 0.79
CA LEU A 111 1.08 25.13 0.14
C LEU A 111 1.78 26.01 1.19
N ASN A 112 3.11 25.97 1.24
CA ASN A 112 3.89 26.73 2.24
C ASN A 112 3.98 28.20 1.86
N ASN A 113 3.07 29.00 2.40
CA ASN A 113 3.04 30.47 2.25
C ASN A 113 3.72 31.22 3.42
N SER A 114 4.50 30.55 4.29
CA SER A 114 5.02 31.19 5.51
C SER A 114 6.47 31.67 5.38
N ARG A 115 6.73 32.89 5.90
CA ARG A 115 8.08 33.45 6.11
C ARG A 115 8.76 32.98 7.41
N LYS A 116 8.11 32.12 8.20
CA LYS A 116 8.62 31.59 9.47
C LYS A 116 8.47 30.07 9.50
N ASN A 117 9.25 29.40 10.34
CA ASN A 117 8.95 28.01 10.70
C ASN A 117 7.57 28.00 11.39
N THR A 118 6.73 27.02 11.08
CA THR A 118 5.34 26.99 11.55
C THR A 118 4.81 25.57 11.70
N ALA A 119 3.82 25.37 12.57
CA ALA A 119 3.13 24.10 12.74
C ALA A 119 1.92 24.02 11.79
N THR A 120 1.87 22.98 10.97
CA THR A 120 0.77 22.66 10.05
C THR A 120 -0.13 21.56 10.63
N ARG A 121 -1.41 21.58 10.24
CA ARG A 121 -2.37 20.51 10.59
C ARG A 121 -2.04 19.17 9.93
N LEU A 122 -1.47 19.18 8.72
CA LEU A 122 -1.24 17.95 7.93
C LEU A 122 0.09 17.25 8.25
N ALA A 123 1.13 17.98 8.68
CA ALA A 123 2.48 17.41 8.86
C ALA A 123 3.23 17.88 10.12
N GLY A 124 2.58 18.65 11.01
CA GLY A 124 3.28 19.27 12.13
C GLY A 124 4.25 20.36 11.66
N TRP A 125 5.41 20.47 12.30
CA TRP A 125 6.38 21.54 12.04
C TRP A 125 7.00 21.48 10.64
N ILE A 126 6.93 22.61 9.94
CA ILE A 126 7.63 22.87 8.68
C ILE A 126 8.55 24.08 8.80
N GLN A 127 9.55 24.16 7.92
CA GLN A 127 10.44 25.31 7.80
C GLN A 127 9.79 26.47 7.01
N ALA A 128 10.30 27.68 7.22
CA ALA A 128 9.98 28.85 6.40
C ALA A 128 10.24 28.60 4.91
N ASN A 129 9.40 29.17 4.04
CA ASN A 129 9.61 29.13 2.59
C ASN A 129 10.69 30.17 2.19
N PRO A 130 11.86 29.76 1.68
CA PRO A 130 12.96 30.69 1.33
C PRO A 130 12.60 31.65 0.19
N TRP A 131 11.60 31.33 -0.64
CA TRP A 131 11.18 32.17 -1.76
C TRP A 131 10.37 33.41 -1.33
N LEU A 132 9.95 33.49 -0.06
CA LEU A 132 9.06 34.54 0.46
C LEU A 132 9.79 35.67 1.21
N SER A 133 11.11 35.82 1.01
CA SER A 133 11.92 36.89 1.62
C SER A 133 11.29 38.29 1.46
N LYS A 134 10.70 38.57 0.29
CA LYS A 134 10.04 39.84 -0.06
C LYS A 134 8.60 40.01 0.47
N GLY A 135 7.98 38.95 1.00
CA GLY A 135 6.56 38.95 1.41
C GLY A 135 5.86 37.64 1.09
N GLU A 136 4.73 37.41 1.77
CA GLU A 136 3.85 36.25 1.57
C GLU A 136 2.87 36.51 0.41
N ALA A 137 2.36 35.44 -0.20
CA ALA A 137 1.39 35.56 -1.28
C ALA A 137 0.01 35.95 -0.73
N ARG A 138 -0.62 36.94 -1.38
CA ARG A 138 -2.04 37.29 -1.21
C ARG A 138 -2.94 36.35 -2.02
N VAL A 139 -2.44 35.88 -3.16
CA VAL A 139 -3.12 34.92 -4.06
C VAL A 139 -2.08 33.89 -4.50
N ILE A 140 -2.44 32.60 -4.44
CA ILE A 140 -1.63 31.50 -4.93
C ILE A 140 -2.32 30.92 -6.15
N VAL A 141 -1.66 30.99 -7.31
CA VAL A 141 -2.13 30.38 -8.56
C VAL A 141 -1.29 29.14 -8.81
N ASN A 142 -1.95 28.00 -8.88
CA ASN A 142 -1.38 26.73 -9.33
C ASN A 142 -1.87 26.47 -10.75
N GLN A 143 -0.95 26.41 -11.71
CA GLN A 143 -1.27 26.22 -13.13
C GLN A 143 -0.80 24.83 -13.56
N ILE A 144 -1.70 24.01 -14.08
CA ILE A 144 -1.36 22.70 -14.62
C ILE A 144 -1.17 22.86 -16.14
N ASN A 145 0.08 22.74 -16.59
CA ASN A 145 0.44 22.77 -18.00
C ASN A 145 0.48 21.32 -18.52
N SER A 146 -0.70 20.72 -18.71
CA SER A 146 -0.84 19.32 -19.12
C SER A 146 -2.20 19.07 -19.75
N THR A 147 -2.30 18.06 -20.60
CA THR A 147 -3.58 17.53 -21.10
C THR A 147 -4.27 16.63 -20.09
N ASN A 148 -3.55 16.17 -19.07
CA ASN A 148 -4.09 15.33 -18.01
C ASN A 148 -4.73 16.21 -16.92
N PRO A 149 -6.00 15.99 -16.55
CA PRO A 149 -6.61 16.70 -15.42
C PRO A 149 -5.98 16.27 -14.09
N SER A 150 -5.95 17.20 -13.13
CA SER A 150 -5.64 16.90 -11.72
C SER A 150 -6.76 16.11 -11.06
N GLN A 151 -6.39 15.26 -10.09
CA GLN A 151 -7.30 14.64 -9.12
C GLN A 151 -7.03 15.18 -7.71
N LEU A 152 -8.06 15.22 -6.85
CA LEU A 152 -8.07 15.83 -5.52
C LEU A 152 -8.89 14.97 -4.53
#